data_AF-A0A538FK78-F1
#
_entry.id   AF-A0A538FK78-F1
#
_cell.length_a   1.000
_cell.length_b   1.000
_cell.length_c   1.000
_cell.angle_alpha   90.00
_cell.angle_beta   90.00
_cell.angle_gamma   90.00
#
_symmetry.space_group_name_H-M   'P 1'
#
loop_
_entity.id
_entity.type
_entity.pdbx_description
1 polymer ?
#
loop_
_entity_poly.entity_id
_entity_poly.type
_entity_poly.pdbx_seq_one_letter_code
_entity_poly.pdbx_strand_id
1 'polypeptide(L)'
;MDWVAEHLPFEVSAVLSHDDVRRIIDWNLEYFRSKGVAGNGQSAHVHGPVIVGGAETVDHVLRRAEALGSPYTPAQVHAVLDAQMTYLEVIGAVGPEAPPGEAEG
;
A
#
# COMPACT_ATOMS: atom_id res chain seq x y z
N MET A 1 -11.95 -3.36 4.09
CA MET A 1 -11.62 -3.78 2.71
C MET A 1 -12.70 -3.36 1.74
N ASP A 2 -13.97 -3.49 2.11
CA ASP A 2 -15.13 -3.13 1.26
C ASP A 2 -15.03 -1.71 0.72
N TRP A 3 -14.70 -0.71 1.56
CA TRP A 3 -14.50 0.67 1.10
C TRP A 3 -13.45 0.76 -0.01
N VAL A 4 -12.29 0.10 0.14
CA VAL A 4 -11.22 0.13 -0.86
C VAL A 4 -11.71 -0.49 -2.17
N ALA A 5 -12.37 -1.64 -2.11
CA ALA A 5 -12.90 -2.31 -3.30
C ALA A 5 -13.98 -1.47 -4.02
N GLU A 6 -14.82 -0.76 -3.27
CA GLU A 6 -15.88 0.11 -3.78
C GLU A 6 -15.35 1.41 -4.41
N HIS A 7 -14.12 1.82 -4.06
CA HIS A 7 -13.49 3.06 -4.52
C HIS A 7 -12.43 2.84 -5.60
N LEU A 8 -12.32 1.62 -6.14
CA LEU A 8 -11.45 1.33 -7.29
C LEU A 8 -12.01 1.94 -8.58
N PRO A 9 -11.14 2.32 -9.53
CA PRO A 9 -11.56 2.59 -10.91
C PRO A 9 -12.33 1.41 -11.48
N PHE A 10 -13.39 1.69 -12.24
CA PHE A 10 -14.30 0.66 -12.77
C PHE A 10 -13.57 -0.47 -13.52
N GLU A 11 -12.56 -0.12 -14.31
CA GLU A 11 -11.77 -1.08 -15.07
C GLU A 11 -10.99 -2.07 -14.19
N VAL A 12 -10.62 -1.65 -12.97
CA VAL A 12 -9.94 -2.50 -11.98
C VAL A 12 -10.97 -3.30 -11.19
N SER A 13 -12.05 -2.67 -10.73
CA SER A 13 -13.11 -3.35 -9.97
C SER A 13 -13.86 -4.40 -10.79
N ALA A 14 -13.90 -4.24 -12.12
CA ALA A 14 -14.50 -5.22 -13.02
C ALA A 14 -13.66 -6.51 -13.15
N VAL A 15 -12.38 -6.48 -12.78
CA VAL A 15 -11.44 -7.60 -12.92
C VAL A 15 -11.07 -8.20 -11.57
N LEU A 16 -10.84 -7.38 -10.55
CA LEU A 16 -10.42 -7.83 -9.24
C LEU A 16 -11.62 -8.20 -8.36
N SER A 17 -11.55 -9.38 -7.73
CA SER A 17 -12.46 -9.74 -6.66
C SER A 17 -12.08 -9.06 -5.34
N HIS A 18 -12.99 -9.04 -4.37
CA HIS A 18 -12.68 -8.57 -3.01
C HIS A 18 -11.53 -9.37 -2.36
N ASP A 19 -11.40 -10.65 -2.69
CA ASP A 19 -10.30 -11.49 -2.21
C ASP A 19 -8.97 -11.09 -2.82
N ASP A 20 -8.96 -10.66 -4.09
CA ASP A 20 -7.76 -10.12 -4.75
C ASP A 20 -7.34 -8.79 -4.11
N VAL A 21 -8.29 -7.89 -3.88
CA VAL A 21 -8.05 -6.61 -3.19
C VAL A 21 -7.47 -6.86 -1.80
N ARG A 22 -8.08 -7.78 -1.04
CA ARG A 22 -7.58 -8.17 0.27
C ARG A 22 -6.15 -8.70 0.20
N ARG A 23 -5.86 -9.60 -0.75
CA ARG A 23 -4.55 -10.22 -0.90
C ARG A 23 -3.46 -9.19 -1.21
N ILE A 24 -3.76 -8.23 -2.09
CA ILE A 24 -2.85 -7.12 -2.41
C ILE A 24 -2.54 -6.29 -1.16
N ILE A 25 -3.55 -5.94 -0.37
CA ILE A 25 -3.38 -5.18 0.87
C ILE A 25 -2.57 -5.98 1.90
N ASP A 26 -2.83 -7.28 2.05
CA ASP A 26 -2.10 -8.14 2.99
C ASP A 26 -0.60 -8.19 2.66
N TRP A 27 -0.24 -8.25 1.37
CA TRP A 27 1.16 -8.18 0.91
C TRP A 27 1.80 -6.80 1.09
N ASN A 28 1.03 -5.73 0.90
CA ASN A 28 1.50 -4.38 1.22
C ASN A 28 1.88 -4.27 2.71
N LEU A 29 1.01 -4.77 3.60
CA LEU A 29 1.29 -4.80 5.04
C LEU A 29 2.45 -5.74 5.40
N GLU A 30 2.63 -6.86 4.67
CA GLU A 30 3.80 -7.74 4.79
C GLU A 30 5.09 -6.98 4.45
N TYR A 31 5.09 -6.21 3.36
CA TYR A 31 6.22 -5.38 2.96
C TYR A 31 6.56 -4.35 4.05
N PHE A 32 5.58 -3.62 4.60
CA PHE A 32 5.82 -2.68 5.70
C PHE A 32 6.40 -3.35 6.95
N ARG A 33 5.87 -4.52 7.34
CA ARG A 33 6.45 -5.30 8.44
C ARG A 33 7.89 -5.68 8.16
N SER A 34 8.22 -6.11 6.93
CA SER A 34 9.57 -6.50 6.54
C SER A 34 10.57 -5.33 6.56
N LYS A 35 10.10 -4.11 6.30
CA LYS A 35 10.90 -2.87 6.36
C LYS A 35 10.97 -2.27 7.77
N GLY A 36 10.42 -2.94 8.78
CA GLY A 36 10.46 -2.51 10.17
C GLY A 36 9.41 -1.46 10.55
N VAL A 37 8.48 -1.10 9.66
CA VAL A 37 7.44 -0.04 9.85
C VAL A 37 6.35 -0.44 10.85
N ALA A 38 6.36 -1.68 11.33
CA ALA A 38 5.48 -2.15 12.40
C ALA A 38 5.99 -1.71 13.79
N GLY A 39 6.06 -0.40 14.02
CA GLY A 39 6.25 0.21 15.33
C GLY A 39 4.93 0.80 15.81
N ASN A 40 4.41 0.30 16.91
CA ASN A 40 3.22 0.74 17.65
C ASN A 40 3.30 2.21 18.12
N GLY A 41 3.25 3.15 17.18
CA GLY A 41 3.30 4.60 17.42
C GLY A 41 4.69 5.14 17.77
N GLN A 42 5.65 4.28 18.09
CA GLN A 42 7.03 4.68 18.37
C GLN A 42 7.90 4.28 17.19
N SER A 43 8.16 5.26 16.32
CA SER A 43 9.25 5.32 15.34
C SER A 43 9.89 3.96 15.05
N ALA A 44 9.29 3.23 14.13
CA ALA A 44 10.03 2.25 13.34
C ALA A 44 11.33 2.92 12.88
N HIS A 45 12.48 2.30 13.15
CA HIS A 45 13.74 2.74 12.55
C HIS A 45 13.69 2.40 11.06
N VAL A 46 13.03 3.27 10.30
CA VAL A 46 12.99 3.20 8.85
C VAL A 46 14.32 3.79 8.36
N HIS A 47 15.14 2.98 7.71
CA HIS A 47 16.31 3.47 7.00
C HIS A 47 15.86 4.20 5.72
N GLY A 48 15.42 5.45 5.87
CA GLY A 48 14.96 6.33 4.78
C GLY A 48 13.44 6.53 4.74
N PRO A 49 12.93 7.46 3.89
CA PRO A 49 11.49 7.67 3.74
C PRO A 49 10.85 6.43 3.11
N VAL A 50 9.90 5.80 3.83
CA VAL A 50 9.04 4.77 3.25
C VAL A 50 7.89 5.47 2.54
N ILE A 51 7.90 5.40 1.21
CA ILE A 51 6.81 5.91 0.38
C ILE A 51 5.79 4.80 0.19
N VAL A 52 4.64 4.94 0.87
CA VAL A 52 3.50 4.03 0.72
C VAL A 52 2.94 4.16 -0.70
N GLY A 53 2.71 3.03 -1.39
CA GLY A 53 2.32 3.04 -2.81
C GLY A 53 3.47 3.33 -3.78
N GLY A 54 4.70 3.52 -3.29
CA GLY A 54 5.88 3.70 -4.13
C GLY A 54 6.26 2.44 -4.93
N ALA A 55 7.11 2.63 -5.95
CA ALA A 55 7.53 1.58 -6.88
C ALA A 55 8.04 0.29 -6.20
N GLU A 56 8.77 0.40 -5.08
CA GLU A 56 9.25 -0.79 -4.35
C GLU A 56 8.13 -1.65 -3.76
N THR A 57 7.05 -1.01 -3.30
CA THR A 57 5.90 -1.70 -2.71
C THR A 57 5.12 -2.43 -3.80
N VAL A 58 4.89 -1.76 -4.94
CA VAL A 58 4.26 -2.35 -6.13
C VAL A 58 5.06 -3.56 -6.62
N ASP A 59 6.38 -3.42 -6.73
CA ASP A 59 7.27 -4.51 -7.14
C ASP A 59 7.23 -5.69 -6.16
N HIS A 60 7.12 -5.44 -4.86
CA HIS A 60 6.97 -6.51 -3.87
C HIS A 60 5.68 -7.27 -4.09
N VAL A 61 4.55 -6.57 -4.23
CA VAL A 61 3.24 -7.18 -4.48
C VAL A 61 3.25 -8.00 -5.76
N LEU A 62 3.82 -7.47 -6.85
CA LEU A 62 3.89 -8.17 -8.13
C LEU A 62 4.73 -9.45 -8.05
N ARG A 63 5.88 -9.43 -7.36
CA ARG A 63 6.67 -10.66 -7.12
C ARG A 63 5.89 -11.72 -6.34
N ARG A 64 5.07 -11.32 -5.38
CA ARG A 64 4.21 -12.25 -4.61
C ARG A 64 3.09 -12.80 -5.49
N ALA A 65 2.49 -11.96 -6.33
CA ALA A 65 1.48 -12.37 -7.30
C ALA A 65 2.03 -13.39 -8.30
N GLU A 66 3.21 -13.15 -8.86
CA GLU A 66 3.90 -14.06 -9.79
C GLU A 66 4.18 -15.42 -9.14
N ALA A 67 4.67 -15.42 -7.89
CA ALA A 67 4.93 -16.65 -7.15
C ALA A 67 3.67 -17.51 -6.90
N LEU A 68 2.48 -16.91 -6.91
CA LEU A 68 1.19 -17.60 -6.78
C LEU A 68 0.46 -17.79 -8.12
N GLY A 69 1.07 -17.40 -9.25
CA GLY A 69 0.45 -17.49 -10.57
C GLY A 69 -0.74 -16.55 -10.78
N SER A 70 -0.84 -15.46 -10.00
CA SER A 70 -1.89 -14.44 -10.17
C SER A 70 -1.44 -13.37 -11.18
N PRO A 71 -2.25 -13.06 -12.21
CA PRO A 71 -1.86 -12.17 -13.31
C PRO A 71 -2.16 -10.69 -12.99
N TYR A 72 -1.80 -10.20 -11.81
CA TYR A 72 -2.05 -8.79 -11.49
C TYR A 72 -1.13 -7.87 -12.30
N THR A 73 -1.69 -6.81 -12.84
CA THR A 73 -0.91 -5.78 -13.54
C THR A 73 -0.39 -4.72 -12.55
N PRO A 74 0.69 -4.00 -12.89
CA PRO A 74 1.16 -2.88 -12.08
C PRO A 74 0.07 -1.83 -11.83
N ALA A 75 -0.76 -1.54 -12.84
CA ALA A 75 -1.85 -0.57 -12.73
C ALA A 75 -2.94 -1.03 -11.74
N GLN A 76 -3.30 -2.32 -11.76
CA GLN A 76 -4.26 -2.90 -10.80
C GLN A 76 -3.73 -2.82 -9.37
N VAL A 77 -2.46 -3.17 -9.16
CA VAL A 77 -1.82 -3.06 -7.84
C VAL A 77 -1.78 -1.61 -7.38
N HIS A 78 -1.33 -0.69 -8.24
CA HIS A 78 -1.26 0.73 -7.90
C HIS A 78 -2.63 1.29 -7.50
N ALA A 79 -3.69 0.99 -8.26
CA ALA A 79 -5.04 1.45 -7.94
C ALA A 79 -5.52 0.97 -6.56
N VAL A 80 -5.20 -0.27 -6.17
CA VAL A 80 -5.56 -0.80 -4.85
C VAL A 80 -4.77 -0.11 -3.74
N LEU A 81 -3.48 0.14 -3.93
CA LEU A 81 -2.65 0.81 -2.93
C LEU A 81 -3.01 2.29 -2.77
N ASP A 82 -3.37 2.96 -3.88
CA ASP A 82 -3.84 4.34 -3.88
C ASP A 82 -5.17 4.47 -3.13
N ALA A 83 -6.16 3.61 -3.46
CA ALA A 83 -7.43 3.57 -2.74
C ALA A 83 -7.25 3.20 -1.25
N GLN A 84 -6.29 2.33 -0.91
CA GLN A 84 -5.94 2.06 0.48
C GLN A 84 -5.39 3.32 1.19
N MET A 85 -4.55 4.12 0.53
CA MET A 85 -4.03 5.37 1.10
C MET A 85 -5.14 6.37 1.33
N THR A 86 -6.02 6.59 0.35
CA THR A 86 -7.19 7.47 0.51
C THR A 86 -8.07 7.02 1.67
N TYR A 87 -8.29 5.70 1.84
CA TYR A 87 -9.04 5.20 2.98
C TYR A 87 -8.40 5.58 4.32
N LEU A 88 -7.07 5.43 4.44
CA LEU A 88 -6.33 5.76 5.66
C LEU A 88 -6.38 7.26 5.97
N GLU A 89 -6.34 8.12 4.95
CA GLU A 89 -6.51 9.58 5.10
C GLU A 89 -7.93 9.91 5.58
N VAL A 90 -8.96 9.33 4.97
CA VAL A 90 -10.38 9.57 5.31
C VAL A 90 -10.68 9.23 6.76
N ILE A 91 -10.09 8.16 7.30
CA ILE A 91 -10.29 7.76 8.70
C ILE A 91 -9.33 8.45 9.68
N GLY A 92 -8.46 9.34 9.19
CA GLY A 92 -7.47 10.05 9.99
C GLY A 92 -6.33 9.18 10.53
N ALA A 93 -6.09 8.00 9.94
CA ALA A 93 -4.99 7.12 10.30
C ALA A 93 -3.63 7.60 9.75
N VAL A 94 -3.64 8.40 8.68
CA VAL A 94 -2.47 9.05 8.11
C VAL A 94 -2.72 10.57 8.09
N GLY A 95 -1.76 11.33 8.58
CA GLY A 95 -1.77 12.80 8.56
C GLY A 95 -1.09 13.36 7.31
N PRO A 96 -1.15 14.69 7.11
CA PRO A 96 -0.46 15.34 5.98
C PRO A 96 1.02 14.96 5.97
N GLU A 97 1.59 14.85 4.76
CA GLU A 97 3.02 14.62 4.57
C GLU A 97 3.80 15.60 5.46
N ALA A 98 4.69 15.05 6.28
CA ALA A 98 5.57 15.90 7.07
C ALA A 98 6.38 16.75 6.09
N PRO A 99 6.47 18.09 6.29
CA PRO A 99 7.32 18.90 5.44
C PRO A 99 8.73 18.29 5.42
N PRO A 100 9.41 18.30 4.27
CA PRO A 100 10.77 17.77 4.18
C PRO A 100 11.58 18.46 5.28
N GLY A 101 12.02 17.67 6.26
CA GLY A 101 12.60 18.21 7.48
C GLY A 101 13.78 19.12 7.15
N GLU A 102 13.76 20.32 7.72
CA GLU A 102 14.97 21.02 8.11
C GLU A 102 15.82 20.00 8.88
N ALA A 103 16.84 19.45 8.21
CA ALA A 103 17.94 18.78 8.87
C ALA A 103 18.67 19.88 9.67
N GLU A 104 18.22 20.14 10.89
CA GLU A 104 18.93 21.02 11.81
C GLU A 104 20.30 20.40 12.12
N GLY A 105 21.34 21.04 11.59
CA GLY A 105 22.61 21.37 12.27
C GLY A 105 23.49 20.24 12.80
#